data_AF-A0A6A5X6W6-F1
#
_entry.id   AF-A0A6A5X6W6-F1
#
_cell.length_a   1.000
_cell.length_b   1.000
_cell.length_c   1.000
_cell.angle_alpha   90.00
_cell.angle_beta   90.00
_cell.angle_gamma   90.00
#
_symmetry.space_group_name_H-M   'P 1'
#
loop_
_entity.id
_entity.type
_entity.pdbx_description
1 polymer ?
#
loop_
_entity_poly.entity_id
_entity_poly.type
_entity_poly.pdbx_seq_one_letter_code
_entity_poly.pdbx_strand_id
1 'polypeptide(L)'
;QSSHPTCFDDEIAALALQLEEIGIYAQGGKGKHPIGIPPDIDVAYEAFRAELGDYTTFLADQQLARSIGTAVHSDGDIVANLTSGEIQCREDRQCALRMSQIEPGFEKPPESTSKEDTMCAATEYQYAGSVLSFPDDVSDDATEAGPSMSYTERQADLLEKLSKRTKCSVCHDLF
;
A
#
# COMPACT_ATOMS: atom_id res chain seq x y z
N GLN A 1 -16.99 23.09 0.46
CA GLN A 1 -16.03 23.75 1.37
C GLN A 1 -14.80 24.05 0.55
N SER A 2 -14.42 25.31 0.41
CA SER A 2 -13.19 25.72 -0.26
C SER A 2 -12.01 25.24 0.58
N SER A 3 -11.23 24.28 0.05
CA SER A 3 -9.95 23.90 0.64
C SER A 3 -9.06 25.14 0.66
N HIS A 4 -8.83 25.69 1.85
CA HIS A 4 -7.81 26.72 2.00
C HIS A 4 -6.45 26.11 1.62
N PRO A 5 -5.64 26.79 0.80
CA PRO A 5 -4.28 26.35 0.54
C PRO A 5 -3.57 26.21 1.88
N THR A 6 -2.99 25.03 2.09
CA THR A 6 -2.16 24.76 3.26
C THR A 6 -0.85 25.53 3.12
N CYS A 7 -0.16 25.81 4.23
CA CYS A 7 1.17 26.43 4.21
C CYS A 7 2.14 25.73 3.24
N PHE A 8 1.99 24.42 3.04
CA PHE A 8 2.81 23.66 2.11
C PHE A 8 2.48 23.91 0.64
N ASP A 9 1.24 24.22 0.32
CA ASP A 9 0.85 24.45 -1.08
C ASP A 9 1.53 25.73 -1.61
N ASP A 10 1.65 26.75 -0.77
CA ASP A 10 2.39 27.97 -1.08
C ASP A 10 3.91 27.71 -1.21
N GLU A 11 4.48 26.90 -0.30
CA GLU A 11 5.90 26.52 -0.36
C GLU A 11 6.22 25.66 -1.59
N ILE A 12 5.40 24.66 -1.90
CA ILE A 12 5.55 23.80 -3.09
C ILE A 12 5.44 24.64 -4.37
N ALA A 13 4.49 25.58 -4.42
CA ALA A 13 4.36 26.50 -5.55
C ALA A 13 5.58 27.42 -5.70
N ALA A 14 6.13 27.92 -4.59
CA ALA A 14 7.33 28.74 -4.61
C ALA A 14 8.56 27.96 -5.11
N LEU A 15 8.74 26.71 -4.67
CA LEU A 15 9.83 25.85 -5.14
C LEU A 15 9.69 25.50 -6.62
N ALA A 16 8.48 25.23 -7.08
CA ALA A 16 8.22 24.97 -8.49
C ALA A 16 8.61 26.18 -9.37
N LEU A 17 8.30 27.40 -8.91
CA LEU A 17 8.69 28.64 -9.60
C LEU A 17 10.22 28.83 -9.63
N GLN A 18 10.91 28.55 -8.52
CA GLN A 18 12.37 28.64 -8.45
C GLN A 18 13.06 27.63 -9.38
N LEU A 19 12.56 26.40 -9.45
CA LEU A 19 13.06 25.37 -10.36
C LEU A 19 12.83 25.75 -11.83
N GLU A 20 11.69 26.36 -12.14
CA GLU A 20 11.42 26.92 -13.48
C GLU A 20 12.43 28.03 -13.83
N GLU A 21 12.67 28.96 -12.91
CA GLU A 21 13.62 30.06 -13.12
C GLU A 21 15.04 29.55 -13.43
N ILE A 22 15.53 28.58 -12.64
CA ILE A 22 16.83 27.92 -12.88
C ILE A 22 16.85 27.23 -14.25
N GLY A 23 15.74 26.60 -14.65
CA GLY A 23 15.59 25.97 -15.96
C GLY A 23 15.71 26.95 -17.13
N ILE A 24 15.30 28.20 -16.95
CA ILE A 24 15.45 29.27 -17.95
C ILE A 24 16.92 29.69 -18.07
N TYR A 25 17.63 29.88 -16.95
CA TYR A 25 19.05 30.25 -16.97
C TYR A 25 19.92 29.19 -17.65
N ALA A 26 19.63 27.91 -17.43
CA ALA A 26 20.34 26.80 -18.06
C ALA A 26 20.23 26.80 -19.61
N GLN A 27 19.15 27.37 -20.18
CA GLN A 27 18.94 27.44 -21.63
C GLN A 27 19.65 28.64 -22.29
N GLY A 28 19.98 29.68 -21.51
CA GLY A 28 20.57 30.93 -22.02
C GLY A 28 22.10 30.89 -22.20
N GLY A 29 22.79 29.94 -21.57
CA GLY A 29 24.26 29.88 -21.54
C GLY A 29 24.88 29.23 -22.77
N LYS A 30 25.44 30.04 -23.70
CA LYS A 30 26.38 29.53 -24.71
C LYS A 30 27.78 29.50 -24.10
N GLY A 31 28.19 28.34 -23.60
CA GLY A 31 29.45 28.15 -22.88
C GLY A 31 30.69 28.55 -23.68
N LYS A 32 31.43 29.54 -23.17
CA LYS A 32 32.80 29.88 -23.56
C LYS A 32 33.76 29.47 -22.45
N HIS A 33 33.72 28.22 -22.03
CA HIS A 33 34.63 27.73 -20.99
C HIS A 33 35.36 26.47 -21.49
N PRO A 34 36.57 26.22 -20.97
CA PRO A 34 37.30 24.99 -21.26
C PRO A 34 36.46 23.75 -20.94
N ILE A 35 36.62 22.71 -21.76
CA ILE A 35 35.95 21.42 -21.55
C ILE A 35 36.40 20.85 -20.21
N GLY A 36 35.44 20.40 -19.39
CA GLY A 36 35.71 19.81 -18.08
C GLY A 36 35.95 20.82 -16.95
N ILE A 37 35.87 22.12 -17.22
CA ILE A 37 35.96 23.18 -16.21
C ILE A 37 34.69 24.03 -16.30
N PRO A 38 33.59 23.59 -15.65
CA PRO A 38 32.39 24.40 -15.59
C PRO A 38 32.67 25.70 -14.82
N PRO A 39 32.09 26.83 -15.25
CA PRO A 39 32.03 28.04 -14.47
C PRO A 39 31.49 27.78 -13.06
N ASP A 40 32.02 28.48 -12.06
CA ASP A 40 31.54 28.38 -10.67
C ASP A 40 30.02 28.61 -10.56
N ILE A 41 29.46 29.46 -11.41
CA ILE A 41 28.03 29.75 -11.45
C ILE A 41 27.20 28.53 -11.89
N ASP A 42 27.70 27.73 -12.82
CA ASP A 42 27.00 26.52 -13.30
C ASP A 42 27.02 25.45 -12.21
N VAL A 43 28.16 25.29 -11.51
CA VAL A 43 28.28 24.39 -10.35
C VAL A 43 27.34 24.83 -9.23
N ALA A 44 27.25 26.13 -8.95
CA ALA A 44 26.35 26.67 -7.94
C ALA A 44 24.87 26.43 -8.31
N TYR A 45 24.49 26.61 -9.57
CA TYR A 45 23.13 26.33 -10.03
C TYR A 45 22.77 24.84 -9.96
N GLU A 46 23.69 23.95 -10.34
CA GLU A 46 23.48 22.51 -10.22
C GLU A 46 23.29 22.09 -8.76
N ALA A 47 24.14 22.60 -7.85
CA ALA A 47 24.01 22.33 -6.43
C ALA A 47 22.68 22.86 -5.86
N PHE A 48 22.30 24.08 -6.21
CA PHE A 48 21.05 24.68 -5.76
C PHE A 48 19.83 23.93 -6.30
N ARG A 49 19.86 23.50 -7.56
CA ARG A 49 18.80 22.69 -8.16
C ARG A 49 18.62 21.36 -7.43
N ALA A 50 19.72 20.71 -7.03
CA ALA A 50 19.65 19.48 -6.25
C ALA A 50 19.00 19.73 -4.88
N GLU A 51 19.41 20.79 -4.18
CA GLU A 51 18.84 21.18 -2.88
C GLU A 51 17.33 21.46 -2.96
N LEU A 52 16.86 22.18 -3.98
CA LEU A 52 15.43 22.42 -4.18
C LEU A 52 14.65 21.12 -4.48
N GLY A 53 15.26 20.17 -5.19
CA GLY A 53 14.68 18.85 -5.43
C GLY A 53 14.53 18.03 -4.16
N ASP A 54 15.56 18.03 -3.31
CA ASP A 54 15.53 17.36 -2.00
C ASP A 54 14.46 17.99 -1.10
N TYR A 55 14.37 19.33 -1.06
CA TYR A 55 13.37 20.03 -0.26
C TYR A 55 11.94 19.80 -0.78
N THR A 56 11.74 19.70 -2.09
CA THR A 56 10.45 19.32 -2.68
C THR A 56 10.01 17.92 -2.20
N THR A 57 10.94 16.97 -2.20
CA THR A 57 10.68 15.60 -1.71
C THR A 57 10.32 15.62 -0.22
N PHE A 58 11.07 16.37 0.58
CA PHE A 58 10.82 16.54 2.01
C PHE A 58 9.41 17.09 2.30
N LEU A 59 8.96 18.12 1.55
CA LEU A 59 7.61 18.67 1.73
C LEU A 59 6.52 17.68 1.33
N ALA A 60 6.72 16.90 0.26
CA ALA A 60 5.79 15.86 -0.16
C ALA A 60 5.64 14.78 0.94
N ASP A 61 6.74 14.33 1.51
CA ASP A 61 6.75 13.37 2.63
C ASP A 61 6.04 13.95 3.86
N GLN A 62 6.25 15.24 4.14
CA GLN A 62 5.60 15.91 5.25
C GLN A 62 4.08 16.02 5.06
N GLN A 63 3.63 16.32 3.85
CA GLN A 63 2.21 16.37 3.49
C GLN A 63 1.57 14.98 3.63
N LEU A 64 2.26 13.94 3.15
CA LEU A 64 1.82 12.54 3.30
C LEU A 64 1.74 12.12 4.76
N ALA A 65 2.75 12.43 5.57
CA ALA A 65 2.74 12.10 7.00
C ALA A 65 1.58 12.77 7.73
N ARG A 66 1.26 14.03 7.39
CA ARG A 66 0.11 14.74 7.97
C ARG A 66 -1.21 14.12 7.54
N SER A 67 -1.36 13.75 6.26
CA SER A 67 -2.61 13.15 5.79
C SER A 67 -2.87 11.79 6.46
N ILE A 68 -1.83 10.97 6.63
CA ILE A 68 -1.91 9.71 7.41
C ILE A 68 -2.31 10.01 8.85
N GLY A 69 -1.65 10.97 9.50
CA GLY A 69 -1.98 11.35 10.88
C GLY A 69 -3.42 11.82 11.04
N THR A 70 -3.92 12.61 10.08
CA THR A 70 -5.33 13.05 10.08
C THR A 70 -6.29 11.88 9.89
N ALA A 71 -6.02 10.98 8.96
CA ALA A 71 -6.87 9.80 8.72
C ALA A 71 -6.92 8.88 9.95
N VAL A 72 -5.76 8.58 10.56
CA VAL A 72 -5.69 7.78 11.79
C VAL A 72 -6.47 8.45 12.93
N HIS A 73 -6.38 9.77 13.05
CA HIS A 73 -7.11 10.51 14.07
C HIS A 73 -8.62 10.51 13.82
N SER A 74 -9.07 10.75 12.58
CA SER A 74 -10.50 10.78 12.23
C SER A 74 -11.15 9.41 12.33
N ASP A 75 -10.43 8.37 11.94
CA ASP A 75 -10.98 7.02 11.83
C ASP A 75 -10.88 6.28 13.17
N GLY A 76 -10.11 6.82 14.13
CA GLY A 76 -9.89 6.24 15.45
C GLY A 76 -11.20 5.92 16.20
N ASP A 77 -12.18 6.82 16.16
CA ASP A 77 -13.47 6.60 16.82
C ASP A 77 -14.27 5.46 16.15
N ILE A 78 -14.21 5.35 14.82
CA ILE A 78 -14.89 4.28 14.07
C ILE A 78 -14.25 2.94 14.41
N VAL A 79 -12.91 2.88 14.39
CA VAL A 79 -12.15 1.68 14.75
C VAL A 79 -12.45 1.26 16.19
N ALA A 80 -12.49 2.21 17.13
CA ALA A 80 -12.81 1.93 18.53
C ALA A 80 -14.23 1.35 18.69
N ASN A 81 -15.22 1.94 18.01
CA ASN A 81 -16.59 1.46 18.03
C ASN A 81 -16.71 0.03 17.46
N LEU A 82 -16.12 -0.23 16.29
CA LEU A 82 -16.10 -1.56 15.68
C LEU A 82 -15.41 -2.59 16.60
N THR A 83 -14.27 -2.22 17.18
CA THR A 83 -13.52 -3.08 18.11
C THR A 83 -14.36 -3.43 19.34
N SER A 84 -15.07 -2.47 19.91
CA SER A 84 -15.95 -2.71 21.06
C SER A 84 -17.10 -3.66 20.72
N GLY A 85 -17.71 -3.50 19.54
CA GLY A 85 -18.77 -4.38 19.06
C GLY A 85 -18.26 -5.81 18.83
N GLU A 86 -17.06 -5.97 18.26
CA GLU A 86 -16.44 -7.27 18.06
C GLU A 86 -16.17 -7.99 19.40
N ILE A 87 -15.66 -7.27 20.40
CA ILE A 87 -15.45 -7.81 21.75
C ILE A 87 -16.77 -8.31 22.32
N GLN A 88 -17.85 -7.52 22.23
CA GLN A 88 -19.15 -7.90 22.73
C GLN A 88 -19.69 -9.16 22.02
N CYS A 89 -19.67 -9.18 20.68
CA CYS A 89 -20.11 -10.34 19.90
C CYS A 89 -19.34 -11.62 20.26
N ARG A 90 -18.04 -11.49 20.54
CA ARG A 90 -17.21 -12.62 20.98
C ARG A 90 -17.62 -13.12 22.37
N GLU A 91 -17.87 -12.22 23.31
CA GLU A 91 -18.32 -12.57 24.66
C GLU A 91 -19.71 -13.22 24.64
N ASP A 92 -20.64 -12.67 23.85
CA ASP A 92 -21.98 -13.20 23.64
C ASP A 92 -21.92 -14.62 23.07
N ARG A 93 -21.09 -14.84 22.04
CA ARG A 93 -20.85 -16.18 21.48
C ARG A 93 -20.30 -17.15 22.53
N GLN A 94 -19.32 -16.72 23.33
CA GLN A 94 -18.76 -17.56 24.40
C GLN A 94 -19.78 -17.87 25.50
N CYS A 95 -20.67 -16.94 25.82
CA CYS A 95 -21.77 -17.14 26.75
C CYS A 95 -22.75 -18.19 26.21
N ALA A 96 -23.21 -18.03 24.96
CA ALA A 96 -24.12 -18.96 24.31
C ALA A 96 -23.56 -20.39 24.24
N LEU A 97 -22.28 -20.54 23.90
CA LEU A 97 -21.61 -21.85 23.88
C LEU A 97 -21.57 -22.49 25.27
N ARG A 98 -21.26 -21.73 26.33
CA ARG A 98 -21.28 -22.25 27.70
C ARG A 98 -22.69 -22.69 28.13
N MET A 99 -23.71 -21.89 27.83
CA MET A 99 -25.10 -22.23 28.15
C MET A 99 -25.56 -23.50 27.44
N SER A 100 -25.21 -23.66 26.15
CA SER A 100 -25.53 -24.86 25.37
C SER A 100 -24.88 -26.16 25.91
N GLN A 101 -23.80 -26.05 26.67
CA GLN A 101 -23.13 -27.21 27.29
C GLN A 101 -23.73 -27.60 28.64
N ILE A 102 -24.44 -26.68 29.31
CA ILE A 102 -24.96 -26.87 30.68
C ILE A 102 -26.40 -27.40 30.66
N GLU A 103 -27.22 -26.98 29.69
CA GLU A 103 -28.63 -27.39 29.62
C GLU A 103 -28.86 -28.53 28.60
N PRO A 104 -29.24 -29.74 29.04
CA PRO A 104 -29.39 -30.93 28.16
C PRO A 104 -30.61 -30.89 27.22
N GLY A 105 -31.28 -29.73 27.09
CA GLY A 105 -32.47 -29.51 26.26
C GLY A 105 -32.32 -28.45 25.17
N PHE A 106 -31.19 -27.73 25.10
CA PHE A 106 -30.93 -26.85 23.96
C PHE A 106 -30.44 -27.68 22.78
N GLU A 107 -31.17 -27.62 21.67
CA GLU A 107 -30.73 -28.17 20.40
C GLU A 107 -29.40 -27.51 20.04
N LYS A 108 -28.36 -28.34 19.83
CA LYS A 108 -27.08 -27.85 19.32
C LYS A 108 -27.38 -27.00 18.08
N PRO A 109 -26.79 -25.79 17.94
CA PRO A 109 -26.90 -25.03 16.71
C PRO A 109 -26.63 -25.99 15.54
N PRO A 110 -27.44 -25.95 14.45
CA PRO A 110 -27.22 -26.82 13.32
C PRO A 110 -25.74 -26.74 12.96
N GLU A 111 -25.09 -27.89 12.92
CA GLU A 111 -23.70 -28.00 12.52
C GLU A 111 -23.65 -27.34 11.14
N SER A 112 -23.05 -26.14 11.06
CA SER A 112 -23.04 -25.36 9.84
C SER A 112 -22.30 -26.19 8.81
N THR A 113 -23.05 -26.87 7.94
CA THR A 113 -22.50 -27.61 6.81
C THR A 113 -22.05 -26.66 5.70
N SER A 114 -21.92 -25.35 5.97
CA SER A 114 -21.11 -24.46 5.15
C SER A 114 -19.64 -24.86 5.33
N LYS A 115 -19.20 -25.80 4.49
CA LYS A 115 -17.81 -25.88 4.07
C LYS A 115 -17.44 -24.59 3.33
N GLU A 116 -17.46 -23.44 4.01
CA GLU A 116 -17.11 -22.13 3.43
C GLU A 116 -16.88 -21.02 4.48
N ASP A 117 -17.22 -21.20 5.76
CA ASP A 117 -17.02 -20.16 6.79
C ASP A 117 -15.67 -20.28 7.54
N THR A 118 -14.59 -20.65 6.83
CA THR A 118 -13.21 -20.43 7.32
C THR A 118 -12.61 -19.18 6.66
N MET A 119 -13.40 -18.11 6.57
CA MET A 119 -12.90 -16.81 6.14
C MET A 119 -13.74 -15.65 6.69
N CYS A 120 -13.85 -15.53 8.02
CA CYS A 120 -14.56 -14.39 8.62
C CYS A 120 -13.86 -13.74 9.83
N ALA A 121 -12.55 -13.91 10.01
CA ALA A 121 -11.84 -13.20 11.10
C ALA A 121 -10.37 -12.83 10.82
N ALA A 122 -9.87 -12.94 9.58
CA ALA A 122 -8.44 -12.70 9.33
C ALA A 122 -8.07 -11.96 8.02
N THR A 123 -9.01 -11.49 7.20
CA THR A 123 -8.66 -11.00 5.85
C THR A 123 -9.17 -9.61 5.45
N GLU A 124 -9.73 -8.80 6.33
CA GLU A 124 -10.01 -7.39 5.98
C GLU A 124 -8.77 -6.47 5.99
N TYR A 125 -7.58 -7.01 6.28
CA TYR A 125 -6.30 -6.35 6.03
C TYR A 125 -5.60 -6.88 4.76
N GLN A 126 -6.34 -7.33 3.75
CA GLN A 126 -5.76 -7.74 2.47
C GLN A 126 -5.58 -6.55 1.51
N TYR A 127 -4.43 -5.92 1.67
CA TYR A 127 -3.47 -5.67 0.60
C TYR A 127 -4.02 -5.01 -0.69
N ALA A 128 -4.05 -3.67 -0.69
CA ALA A 128 -4.26 -2.84 -1.88
C ALA A 128 -3.05 -2.88 -2.86
N GLY A 129 -2.61 -4.08 -3.26
CA GLY A 129 -1.33 -4.23 -3.96
C GLY A 129 -1.18 -5.50 -4.80
N SER A 130 -2.23 -6.02 -5.44
CA SER A 130 -2.02 -6.89 -6.61
C SER A 130 -3.33 -7.11 -7.38
N VAL A 131 -3.49 -6.41 -8.50
CA VAL A 131 -4.47 -6.80 -9.53
C VAL A 131 -3.79 -7.87 -10.38
N LEU A 132 -4.04 -9.14 -10.07
CA LEU A 132 -3.83 -10.22 -11.02
C LEU A 132 -5.21 -10.59 -11.58
N SER A 133 -5.44 -10.23 -12.83
CA SER A 133 -6.58 -10.71 -13.61
C SER A 133 -6.48 -12.22 -13.73
N PHE A 134 -7.41 -12.93 -13.09
CA PHE A 134 -7.55 -14.37 -13.26
C PHE A 134 -8.03 -14.66 -14.69
N PRO A 135 -7.33 -15.50 -15.47
CA PRO A 135 -7.76 -15.84 -16.82
C PRO A 135 -9.08 -16.63 -16.80
N ASP A 136 -9.94 -16.26 -17.75
CA ASP A 136 -11.32 -16.66 -17.99
C ASP A 136 -11.43 -18.09 -18.58
N ASP A 137 -10.86 -19.11 -17.91
CA ASP A 137 -10.99 -20.51 -18.34
C ASP A 137 -11.22 -21.44 -17.15
N VAL A 138 -12.43 -21.36 -16.59
CA VAL A 138 -12.92 -22.31 -15.60
C VAL A 138 -13.56 -23.48 -16.35
N SER A 139 -12.75 -24.51 -16.60
CA SER A 139 -13.25 -25.86 -16.88
C SER A 139 -13.78 -26.48 -15.59
N ASP A 140 -15.08 -26.75 -15.57
CA ASP A 140 -15.92 -27.21 -14.45
C ASP A 140 -15.70 -28.69 -14.05
N ASP A 141 -14.45 -29.15 -13.86
CA ASP A 141 -14.20 -30.54 -13.39
C ASP A 141 -12.88 -30.75 -12.62
N ALA A 142 -12.60 -29.92 -11.61
CA ALA A 142 -11.50 -30.21 -10.69
C ALA A 142 -11.87 -29.82 -9.25
N THR A 143 -12.72 -30.63 -8.62
CA THR A 143 -12.96 -30.57 -7.15
C THR A 143 -11.91 -31.36 -6.35
N GLU A 144 -10.76 -31.68 -6.96
CA GLU A 144 -9.67 -32.36 -6.28
C GLU A 144 -8.89 -31.35 -5.44
N ALA A 145 -9.28 -31.23 -4.17
CA ALA A 145 -8.52 -30.50 -3.17
C ALA A 145 -7.14 -31.16 -3.05
N GLY A 146 -6.13 -30.50 -3.63
CA GLY A 146 -4.74 -30.92 -3.51
C GLY A 146 -4.32 -31.06 -2.03
N PRO A 147 -3.29 -31.88 -1.74
CA PRO A 147 -2.88 -32.19 -0.38
C PRO A 147 -2.65 -30.91 0.43
N SER A 148 -3.06 -30.93 1.71
CA SER A 148 -2.98 -29.79 2.61
C SER A 148 -1.52 -29.38 2.83
N MET A 149 -1.02 -28.43 2.03
CA MET A 149 0.28 -27.83 2.24
C MET A 149 0.22 -26.81 3.37
N SER A 150 1.23 -26.85 4.23
CA SER A 150 1.46 -25.86 5.28
C SER A 150 1.73 -24.47 4.68
N TYR A 151 1.52 -23.40 5.46
CA TYR A 151 1.80 -22.03 5.00
C TYR A 151 3.25 -21.85 4.54
N THR A 152 4.20 -22.46 5.25
CA THR A 152 5.63 -22.42 4.94
C THR A 152 5.97 -23.12 3.63
N GLU A 153 5.31 -24.23 3.30
CA GLU A 153 5.47 -24.90 2.00
C GLU A 153 4.95 -24.06 0.84
N ARG A 154 3.80 -23.38 1.02
CA ARG A 154 3.26 -22.47 0.00
C ARG A 154 4.21 -21.30 -0.27
N GLN A 155 4.79 -20.73 0.78
CA GLN A 155 5.79 -19.67 0.61
C GLN A 155 7.03 -20.18 -0.13
N ALA A 156 7.51 -21.39 0.16
CA ALA A 156 8.64 -21.98 -0.54
C ALA A 156 8.36 -22.21 -2.03
N ASP A 157 7.19 -22.79 -2.37
CA ASP A 157 6.79 -23.04 -3.75
C ASP A 157 6.58 -21.73 -4.54
N LEU A 158 6.04 -20.68 -3.90
CA LEU A 158 5.94 -19.36 -4.50
C LEU A 158 7.31 -18.73 -4.75
N LEU A 159 8.24 -18.82 -3.80
CA LEU A 159 9.62 -18.32 -3.97
C LEU A 159 10.34 -19.09 -5.08
N GLU A 160 10.14 -20.41 -5.19
CA GLU A 160 10.69 -21.21 -6.28
C GLU A 160 10.11 -20.77 -7.65
N LYS A 161 8.81 -20.53 -7.73
CA LYS A 161 8.17 -20.02 -8.95
C LYS A 161 8.67 -18.64 -9.35
N LEU A 162 8.91 -17.76 -8.38
CA LEU A 162 9.48 -16.43 -8.59
C LEU A 162 10.98 -16.46 -8.96
N SER A 163 11.69 -17.54 -8.62
CA SER A 163 13.09 -17.74 -9.01
C SER A 163 13.27 -18.13 -10.49
N LYS A 164 12.17 -18.41 -11.21
CA LYS A 164 12.21 -18.76 -12.63
C LYS A 164 12.40 -17.50 -13.45
N ARG A 165 13.35 -17.57 -14.39
CA ARG A 165 13.72 -16.46 -15.26
C ARG A 165 12.54 -16.04 -16.13
N THR A 166 12.08 -14.80 -15.98
CA THR A 166 10.99 -14.23 -16.75
C THR A 166 11.53 -13.32 -17.86
N LYS A 167 10.86 -13.29 -19.00
CA LYS A 167 11.23 -12.43 -20.13
C LYS A 167 10.31 -11.22 -20.18
N CYS A 168 10.86 -10.01 -20.17
CA CYS A 168 10.06 -8.80 -20.32
C CYS A 168 9.43 -8.76 -21.72
N SER A 169 8.12 -8.54 -21.80
CA SER A 169 7.39 -8.46 -23.06
C SER A 169 7.71 -7.20 -23.88
N VAL A 170 8.29 -6.17 -23.24
CA VAL A 170 8.59 -4.87 -23.83
C VAL A 170 10.05 -4.78 -24.30
N CYS A 171 11.01 -5.10 -23.44
CA CYS A 171 12.44 -5.01 -23.77
C CYS A 171 13.10 -6.35 -24.07
N HIS A 172 12.40 -7.47 -23.86
CA HIS A 172 12.89 -8.83 -24.10
C HIS A 172 14.08 -9.30 -23.24
N ASP A 173 14.45 -8.53 -22.21
CA ASP A 173 15.45 -8.92 -21.23
C ASP A 173 14.96 -10.04 -20.30
N LEU A 174 15.92 -10.82 -19.78
CA LEU A 174 15.67 -11.95 -18.88
C LEU A 174 15.98 -11.56 -17.43
N PHE A 175 14.99 -11.67 -16.55
CA PHE A 175 15.05 -11.38 -15.11
C PHE A 175 14.92 -12.67 -14.31
#